data_AF-A0A8J7NCB3-F1
#
_entry.id   AF-A0A8J7NCB3-F1
#
_cell.length_a   1.000
_cell.length_b   1.000
_cell.length_c   1.000
_cell.angle_alpha   90.00
_cell.angle_beta   90.00
_cell.angle_gamma   90.00
#
_symmetry.space_group_name_H-M   'P 1'
#
loop_
_entity.id
_entity.type
_entity.pdbx_description
1 polymer ?
#
loop_
_entity_poly.entity_id
_entity_poly.type
_entity_poly.pdbx_seq_one_letter_code
_entity_poly.pdbx_strand_id
1 'polypeptide(L)'
;MIKDSSKYFYACDGQVFRSLVEFATALPGMSDDAYNFHAERGDWSNWLTSVVKKKDLAKKLNGADKAKAVKLLKKYAKKPKRK
;
A
#
# COMPACT_ATOMS: atom_id res chain seq x y z
N MET A 1 6.27 18.90 18.18
CA MET A 1 5.49 17.65 17.96
C MET A 1 6.22 16.81 16.93
N ILE A 2 6.87 15.73 17.34
CA ILE A 2 7.47 14.79 16.38
C ILE A 2 6.32 13.93 15.84
N LYS A 3 5.90 14.18 14.59
CA LYS A 3 5.01 13.27 13.88
C LYS A 3 5.79 11.96 13.69
N ASP A 4 5.29 10.87 14.24
CA ASP A 4 5.86 9.54 14.05
C ASP A 4 5.68 9.11 12.59
N SER A 5 6.67 9.43 11.76
CA SER A 5 6.70 9.16 10.31
C SER A 5 6.66 7.67 9.98
N SER A 6 6.96 6.79 10.95
CA SER A 6 6.97 5.33 10.75
C SER A 6 5.58 4.77 10.41
N LYS A 7 4.52 5.55 10.62
CA LYS A 7 3.13 5.17 10.32
C LYS A 7 2.71 5.44 8.88
N TYR A 8 3.50 6.20 8.13
CA TYR A 8 3.14 6.65 6.78
C TYR A 8 3.98 5.94 5.73
N PHE A 9 3.41 5.77 4.54
CA PHE A 9 4.14 5.39 3.36
C PHE A 9 4.47 6.65 2.56
N TYR A 10 5.72 6.78 2.13
CA TYR A 10 6.19 7.88 1.29
C TYR A 10 6.58 7.32 -0.07
N ALA A 11 5.81 7.68 -1.09
CA ALA A 11 6.08 7.27 -2.46
C ALA A 11 7.07 8.23 -3.13
N CYS A 12 7.84 7.71 -4.10
CA CYS A 12 8.85 8.47 -4.84
C CYS A 12 8.26 9.58 -5.72
N ASP A 13 6.95 9.54 -5.99
CA ASP A 13 6.20 10.55 -6.73
C ASP A 13 5.63 11.67 -5.82
N GLY A 14 6.03 11.70 -4.55
CA GLY A 14 5.59 12.70 -3.58
C GLY A 14 4.25 12.38 -2.89
N GLN A 15 3.60 11.27 -3.24
CA GLN A 15 2.39 10.84 -2.54
C GLN A 15 2.71 10.28 -1.15
N VAL A 16 1.80 10.52 -0.20
CA VAL A 16 1.92 10.01 1.17
C VAL A 16 0.65 9.28 1.57
N PHE A 17 0.78 8.03 1.99
CA PHE A 17 -0.36 7.20 2.41
C PHE A 17 -0.33 6.93 3.91
N ARG A 18 -1.43 7.24 4.58
CA ARG A 18 -1.59 7.06 6.03
C ARG A 18 -2.37 5.83 6.40
N SER A 19 -3.08 5.26 5.43
CA SER A 19 -3.92 4.10 5.63
C SER A 19 -4.04 3.27 4.37
N LEU A 20 -4.54 2.04 4.55
CA LEU A 20 -4.88 1.17 3.43
C LEU A 20 -5.92 1.78 2.49
N VAL A 21 -6.85 2.56 3.03
CA VAL A 21 -7.93 3.18 2.27
C VAL A 21 -7.38 4.28 1.37
N GLU A 22 -6.54 5.16 1.91
CA GLU A 22 -5.86 6.19 1.13
C GLU A 22 -5.02 5.58 0.01
N PHE A 23 -4.25 4.53 0.34
CA PHE A 23 -3.46 3.83 -0.66
C PHE A 23 -4.34 3.20 -1.75
N ALA A 24 -5.45 2.56 -1.38
CA ALA A 24 -6.38 1.95 -2.35
C ALA A 24 -7.07 2.98 -3.27
N THR A 25 -7.30 4.20 -2.76
CA THR A 25 -7.90 5.31 -3.51
C THR A 25 -6.89 5.96 -4.45
N ALA A 26 -5.63 6.12 -4.02
CA ALA A 26 -4.60 6.82 -4.75
C ALA A 26 -3.87 5.95 -5.79
N LEU A 27 -3.71 4.65 -5.52
CA LEU A 27 -2.96 3.74 -6.39
C LEU A 27 -3.42 3.73 -7.86
N PRO A 28 -4.72 3.82 -8.21
CA PRO A 28 -5.14 3.90 -9.62
C PRO A 28 -4.58 5.10 -10.38
N GLY A 29 -4.27 6.21 -9.69
CA GLY A 29 -3.67 7.41 -10.28
C GLY A 29 -2.13 7.44 -10.21
N MET A 30 -1.51 6.48 -9.53
CA MET A 30 -0.05 6.37 -9.47
C MET A 30 0.51 5.88 -10.82
N SER A 31 1.64 6.46 -11.23
CA SER A 31 2.34 6.02 -12.44
C SER A 31 2.84 4.58 -12.29
N ASP A 32 3.00 3.87 -13.42
CA ASP A 32 3.55 2.51 -13.39
C ASP A 32 5.00 2.51 -12.90
N ASP A 33 5.79 3.53 -13.26
CA ASP A 33 7.18 3.68 -12.79
C ASP A 33 7.26 3.80 -11.27
N ALA A 34 6.43 4.67 -10.66
CA ALA A 34 6.40 4.84 -9.21
C ALA A 34 5.92 3.56 -8.50
N TYR A 35 4.92 2.90 -9.07
CA TYR A 35 4.43 1.63 -8.52
C TYR A 35 5.51 0.54 -8.55
N ASN A 36 6.15 0.35 -9.71
CA ASN A 36 7.17 -0.68 -9.94
C ASN A 36 8.39 -0.45 -9.06
N PHE A 37 8.86 0.80 -8.97
CA PHE A 37 9.98 1.18 -8.11
C PHE A 37 9.83 0.68 -6.67
N HIS A 38 8.64 0.82 -6.09
CA HIS A 38 8.35 0.35 -4.74
C HIS A 38 8.01 -1.14 -4.67
N ALA A 39 7.40 -1.69 -5.72
CA ALA A 39 7.04 -3.10 -5.78
C ALA A 39 8.27 -4.00 -5.84
N GLU A 40 9.26 -3.66 -6.68
CA GLU A 40 10.51 -4.39 -6.83
C GLU A 40 11.33 -4.41 -5.53
N ARG A 41 11.28 -3.32 -4.76
CA ARG A 41 11.97 -3.18 -3.46
C ARG A 41 11.22 -3.83 -2.30
N GLY A 42 9.99 -4.30 -2.55
CA GLY A 42 9.13 -4.87 -1.53
C GLY A 42 8.59 -3.85 -0.51
N ASP A 43 8.68 -2.55 -0.81
CA ASP A 43 8.30 -1.47 0.12
C ASP A 43 6.82 -1.59 0.52
N TRP A 44 5.95 -1.91 -0.44
CA TRP A 44 4.51 -2.14 -0.20
C TRP A 44 4.29 -3.28 0.80
N SER A 45 4.96 -4.40 0.57
CA SER A 45 4.83 -5.60 1.40
C SER A 45 5.32 -5.35 2.82
N ASN A 46 6.43 -4.62 2.96
CA ASN A 46 7.01 -4.24 4.23
C ASN A 46 6.09 -3.31 5.02
N TRP A 47 5.62 -2.22 4.40
CA TRP A 47 4.71 -1.28 5.05
C TRP A 47 3.38 -1.93 5.45
N LEU A 48 2.79 -2.74 4.57
CA LEU A 48 1.53 -3.43 4.87
C LEU A 48 1.66 -4.45 6.00
N THR A 49 2.81 -5.14 6.10
CA THR A 49 3.09 -6.11 7.16
C THR A 49 3.36 -5.41 8.49
N SER A 50 4.23 -4.40 8.48
CA SER A 50 4.79 -3.81 9.70
C SER A 50 3.95 -2.69 10.27
N VAL A 51 3.28 -1.90 9.42
CA VAL A 51 2.52 -0.71 9.84
C VAL A 51 1.02 -0.98 9.80
N VAL A 52 0.49 -1.42 8.65
CA VAL A 52 -0.95 -1.65 8.47
C VAL A 52 -1.41 -2.98 9.11
N LYS A 53 -0.47 -3.87 9.44
CA LYS A 53 -0.69 -5.21 10.01
C LYS A 53 -1.59 -6.10 9.15
N LYS A 54 -1.44 -6.05 7.82
CA LYS A 54 -2.16 -6.86 6.82
C LYS A 54 -1.23 -7.83 6.11
N LYS A 55 -0.67 -8.79 6.86
CA LYS A 55 0.30 -9.79 6.36
C LYS A 55 -0.20 -10.56 5.12
N ASP A 56 -1.46 -10.99 5.12
CA ASP A 56 -2.01 -11.73 3.97
C ASP A 56 -2.13 -10.88 2.71
N LEU A 57 -2.40 -9.59 2.87
CA LEU A 57 -2.45 -8.66 1.75
C LEU A 57 -1.04 -8.36 1.24
N ALA A 58 -0.09 -8.15 2.13
CA ALA A 58 1.32 -7.98 1.78
C ALA A 58 1.84 -9.14 0.93
N LYS A 59 1.58 -10.39 1.37
CA LYS A 59 1.95 -11.60 0.60
C LYS A 59 1.35 -11.63 -0.81
N LYS A 60 0.10 -11.17 -0.96
CA LYS A 60 -0.60 -11.16 -2.26
C LYS A 60 -0.18 -10.01 -3.17
N LEU A 61 0.29 -8.91 -2.58
CA LEU A 61 0.81 -7.75 -3.30
C LEU A 61 2.26 -7.92 -3.73
N ASN A 62 3.02 -8.78 -3.05
CA ASN A 62 4.38 -9.09 -3.45
C ASN A 62 4.41 -9.68 -4.87
N GLY A 63 5.09 -9.00 -5.80
CA GLY A 63 5.14 -9.36 -7.21
C GLY A 63 3.81 -9.19 -7.97
N ALA A 64 2.83 -8.46 -7.44
CA ALA A 64 1.62 -8.13 -8.17
C ALA A 64 1.86 -6.93 -9.10
N ASP A 65 1.32 -6.97 -10.32
CA ASP A 65 1.22 -5.77 -11.16
C ASP A 65 0.23 -4.75 -10.56
N LYS A 66 0.29 -3.50 -11.05
CA LYS A 66 -0.55 -2.39 -10.55
C LYS A 66 -2.04 -2.70 -10.63
N ALA A 67 -2.50 -3.31 -11.73
CA ALA A 67 -3.91 -3.60 -11.94
C ALA A 67 -4.44 -4.63 -10.92
N LYS A 68 -3.67 -5.68 -10.66
CA LYS A 68 -3.94 -6.71 -9.65
C LYS A 68 -3.87 -6.10 -8.24
N ALA A 69 -2.90 -5.24 -7.98
CA ALA A 69 -2.77 -4.53 -6.72
C ALA A 69 -3.99 -3.66 -6.41
N VAL A 70 -4.45 -2.86 -7.36
CA VAL A 70 -5.68 -2.04 -7.23
C VAL A 70 -6.88 -2.92 -6.89
N LYS A 71 -7.07 -4.06 -7.57
CA LYS A 71 -8.17 -4.99 -7.29
C LYS A 71 -8.07 -5.57 -5.86
N LEU A 72 -6.89 -6.00 -5.46
CA LEU A 72 -6.64 -6.54 -4.12
C LEU A 72 -6.92 -5.48 -3.04
N LEU A 73 -6.39 -4.28 -3.20
CA LEU A 73 -6.54 -3.18 -2.25
C LEU A 73 -8.00 -2.75 -2.09
N LYS A 74 -8.74 -2.59 -3.19
CA LYS A 74 -10.19 -2.29 -3.15
C LYS A 74 -10.98 -3.37 -2.40
N LYS A 75 -10.64 -4.65 -2.59
CA LYS A 75 -11.28 -5.77 -1.89
C LYS A 75 -11.01 -5.74 -0.39
N TYR A 76 -9.79 -5.38 0.02
CA TYR A 76 -9.41 -5.33 1.44
C TYR A 76 -9.90 -4.05 2.14
N ALA A 77 -9.96 -2.92 1.44
CA ALA A 77 -10.48 -1.66 1.97
C ALA A 77 -11.99 -1.72 2.26
N LYS A 78 -12.76 -2.49 1.48
CA LYS A 78 -14.21 -2.69 1.68
C LYS A 78 -14.58 -3.69 2.78
N LYS A 79 -13.66 -4.54 3.22
CA LYS A 79 -13.95 -5.52 4.27
C LYS A 79 -13.82 -4.86 5.64
N PRO A 80 -14.92 -4.64 6.40
CA PRO A 80 -14.82 -4.17 7.77
C PRO A 80 -13.97 -5.15 8.58
N LYS A 81 -13.22 -4.63 9.56
CA LYS A 81 -12.57 -5.46 10.58
C LYS A 81 -13.66 -6.35 11.20
N ARG A 82 -13.60 -7.66 10.97
CA ARG A 82 -14.31 -8.60 11.85
C ARG A 82 -13.69 -8.40 13.23
N LYS A 83 -14.51 -7.89 14.16
CA LYS A 83 -14.22 -7.87 15.59
C LYS A 83 -14.11 -9.30 16.09
#